data_AF-A0A2V7EM17-F1
#
_entry.id   AF-A0A2V7EM17-F1
#
_cell.length_a   1.000
_cell.length_b   1.000
_cell.length_c   1.000
_cell.angle_alpha   90.00
_cell.angle_beta   90.00
_cell.angle_gamma   90.00
#
_symmetry.space_group_name_H-M   'P 1'
#
loop_
_entity.id
_entity.type
_entity.pdbx_description
1 polymer ?
#
loop_
_entity_poly.entity_id
_entity_poly.type
_entity_poly.pdbx_seq_one_letter_code
_entity_poly.pdbx_strand_id
1 'polypeptide(L)'
;MQRVSVWLLTRTGRVVLATAGLMTLLALQPESVRFAQSASPPSAIASAGAARTLSLSAQARRFLTLQYRSFPTEFMGCMIGEVLGQTVIVRRIAPADVDPPQSTATHVVPKQTCEDAGWNGTVGMIHSHPSGERCWYFFPGTQVASSDGQSFLRQPYPIDAIMCGDQVVWISRDMVQRQLPLTDQTKQASVVHEHQRGNRVHAGSASPTGIDD
;
A
#
# COMPACT_ATOMS: atom_id res chain seq x y z
N MET A 1 0.53 71.08 -32.05
CA MET A 1 1.70 71.98 -32.03
C MET A 1 2.03 72.32 -30.59
N GLN A 2 3.27 72.10 -30.16
CA GLN A 2 3.77 72.27 -28.79
C GLN A 2 3.84 73.74 -28.35
N ARG A 3 3.73 73.97 -27.02
CA ARG A 3 4.49 74.91 -26.15
C ARG A 3 3.67 75.10 -24.86
N VAL A 4 4.00 74.48 -23.71
CA VAL A 4 5.08 74.80 -22.75
C VAL A 4 5.17 76.29 -22.40
N SER A 5 4.88 76.62 -21.13
CA SER A 5 5.47 77.67 -20.27
C SER A 5 4.66 77.65 -18.95
N VAL A 6 5.12 77.02 -17.86
CA VAL A 6 6.02 77.54 -16.81
C VAL A 6 5.80 79.03 -16.55
N TRP A 7 5.33 79.40 -15.36
CA TRP A 7 5.93 80.44 -14.50
C TRP A 7 5.30 80.41 -13.09
N LEU A 8 6.13 80.77 -12.11
CA LEU A 8 6.01 80.55 -10.68
C LEU A 8 5.22 81.66 -9.91
N LEU A 9 5.00 81.36 -8.62
CA LEU A 9 4.77 82.25 -7.46
C LEU A 9 3.29 82.61 -7.17
N THR A 10 2.73 82.21 -6.04
CA THR A 10 2.93 82.85 -4.72
C THR A 10 2.27 81.96 -3.65
N ARG A 11 2.99 81.46 -2.64
CA ARG A 11 3.28 82.06 -1.32
C ARG A 11 2.02 82.38 -0.48
N THR A 12 1.60 81.44 0.37
CA THR A 12 1.07 81.58 1.75
C THR A 12 0.66 80.17 2.19
N GLY A 13 0.77 79.70 3.42
CA GLY A 13 1.21 80.21 4.70
C GLY A 13 1.19 78.99 5.64
N ARG A 14 2.12 78.95 6.59
CA ARG A 14 2.40 77.80 7.45
C ARG A 14 1.22 77.49 8.38
N VAL A 15 0.86 76.20 8.49
CA VAL A 15 0.34 75.64 9.74
C VAL A 15 1.21 74.45 10.10
N VAL A 16 2.05 74.68 11.11
CA VAL A 16 2.79 73.66 11.85
C VAL A 16 1.87 73.18 12.97
N LEU A 17 1.75 71.85 13.12
CA LEU A 17 1.57 71.10 14.38
C LEU A 17 1.40 69.62 13.96
N ALA A 18 2.47 68.83 14.01
CA ALA A 18 2.90 68.05 15.17
C ALA A 18 2.32 66.63 15.16
N THR A 19 3.06 65.70 14.54
CA THR A 19 3.05 64.26 14.87
C THR A 19 4.47 63.72 14.73
N ALA A 20 5.31 64.10 15.70
CA ALA A 20 6.54 63.36 15.98
C ALA A 20 6.17 62.13 16.81
N GLY A 21 6.59 60.95 16.38
CA GLY A 21 6.44 59.73 17.19
C GLY A 21 6.23 58.44 16.41
N LEU A 22 6.96 58.22 15.32
CA LEU A 22 7.13 56.89 14.76
C LEU A 22 8.63 56.64 14.61
N MET A 23 9.09 55.46 15.05
CA MET A 23 10.47 54.93 15.02
C MET A 23 11.23 54.85 16.34
N THR A 24 10.64 54.26 17.38
CA THR A 24 11.38 53.56 18.45
C THR A 24 10.60 52.34 18.96
N LEU A 25 10.33 51.37 18.09
CA LEU A 25 9.92 50.00 18.47
C LEU A 25 10.53 49.01 17.47
N LEU A 26 11.86 48.89 17.52
CA LEU A 26 12.66 47.91 16.76
C LEU A 26 13.68 47.20 17.66
N ALA A 27 13.38 47.13 18.96
CA ALA A 27 14.12 46.31 19.92
C ALA A 27 13.08 45.52 20.72
N LEU A 28 13.28 44.20 20.81
CA LEU A 28 12.42 43.17 21.40
C LEU A 28 11.55 42.41 20.38
N GLN A 29 12.19 41.66 19.47
CA GLN A 29 11.65 40.40 19.01
C GLN A 29 12.59 39.28 19.51
N PRO A 30 12.12 38.37 20.38
CA PRO A 30 12.94 37.32 20.95
C PRO A 30 13.35 36.29 19.87
N GLU A 31 14.63 35.96 19.86
CA GLU A 31 15.20 34.79 19.17
C GLU A 31 14.45 33.52 19.59
N SER A 32 13.57 33.02 18.74
CA SER A 32 13.01 31.67 18.86
C SER A 32 13.95 30.69 18.18
N VAL A 33 15.03 30.35 18.89
CA VAL A 33 15.95 29.27 18.54
C VAL A 33 15.32 27.95 18.99
N ARG A 34 14.95 27.11 17.99
CA ARG A 34 14.73 25.64 18.03
C ARG A 34 13.44 25.19 18.77
N PHE A 35 12.62 24.26 18.30
CA PHE A 35 12.69 23.24 17.26
C PHE A 35 11.33 23.22 16.56
N ALA A 36 11.26 23.60 15.27
CA ALA A 36 10.24 23.01 14.43
C ALA A 36 10.73 21.60 14.13
N GLN A 37 10.10 20.60 14.74
CA GLN A 37 10.20 19.23 14.28
C GLN A 37 9.93 19.24 12.78
N SER A 38 10.98 19.12 11.97
CA SER A 38 10.85 18.36 10.75
C SER A 38 10.07 17.12 11.15
N ALA A 39 8.88 16.95 10.57
CA ALA A 39 8.25 15.65 10.56
C ALA A 39 9.21 14.75 9.78
N SER A 40 10.22 14.25 10.49
CA SER A 40 10.82 12.99 10.16
C SER A 40 9.62 12.06 9.94
N PRO A 41 9.59 11.26 8.85
CA PRO A 41 8.75 10.07 8.90
C PRO A 41 9.05 9.39 10.24
N PRO A 42 8.12 8.65 10.86
CA PRO A 42 8.49 7.79 11.97
C PRO A 42 9.60 6.84 11.48
N SER A 43 10.85 7.27 11.62
CA SER A 43 12.05 6.46 11.75
C SER A 43 11.97 5.83 13.14
N ALA A 44 10.87 5.12 13.34
CA ALA A 44 10.58 4.21 14.42
C ALA A 44 10.31 2.85 13.78
N ILE A 45 11.14 2.47 12.81
CA ILE A 45 11.62 1.08 12.79
C ILE A 45 12.73 0.99 13.84
N ALA A 46 12.37 1.35 15.07
CA ALA A 46 13.22 1.21 16.24
C ALA A 46 13.30 -0.29 16.51
N SER A 47 14.33 -0.94 15.99
CA SER A 47 14.79 -2.27 16.41
C SER A 47 13.70 -3.33 16.61
N ALA A 48 12.60 -3.26 15.85
CA ALA A 48 11.69 -4.37 15.73
C ALA A 48 12.44 -5.37 14.85
N GLY A 49 12.90 -6.47 15.43
CA GLY A 49 13.54 -7.54 14.67
C GLY A 49 12.69 -7.90 13.45
N ALA A 50 13.35 -8.40 12.40
CA ALA A 50 12.67 -8.73 11.15
C ALA A 50 11.36 -9.49 11.35
N ALA A 51 10.35 -9.17 10.54
CA ALA A 51 9.04 -9.79 10.63
C ALA A 51 9.16 -11.32 10.46
N ARG A 52 8.56 -12.06 11.40
CA ARG A 52 8.50 -13.52 11.39
C ARG A 52 7.10 -14.06 11.16
N THR A 53 6.09 -13.21 11.36
CA THR A 53 4.68 -13.54 11.15
C THR A 53 4.04 -12.51 10.23
N LEU A 54 3.29 -12.99 9.24
CA LEU A 54 2.41 -12.20 8.38
C LEU A 54 0.97 -12.64 8.62
N SER A 55 0.10 -11.68 8.95
CA SER A 55 -1.34 -11.91 9.07
C SER A 55 -2.09 -11.06 8.05
N LEU A 56 -2.96 -11.69 7.28
CA LEU A 56 -3.85 -11.02 6.33
C LEU A 56 -5.28 -11.05 6.87
N SER A 57 -5.96 -9.91 6.87
CA SER A 57 -7.39 -9.84 7.17
C SER A 57 -8.22 -10.66 6.19
N ALA A 58 -9.42 -11.06 6.58
CA ALA A 58 -10.36 -11.74 5.69
C ALA A 58 -10.70 -10.90 4.44
N GLN A 59 -10.73 -9.58 4.57
CA GLN A 59 -10.94 -8.67 3.44
C GLN A 59 -9.75 -8.71 2.48
N ALA A 60 -8.52 -8.59 2.99
CA ALA A 60 -7.30 -8.64 2.19
C ALA A 60 -7.20 -9.97 1.42
N ARG A 61 -7.44 -11.09 2.09
CA ARG A 61 -7.45 -12.43 1.48
C ARG A 61 -8.44 -12.56 0.32
N ARG A 62 -9.68 -12.08 0.52
CA ARG A 62 -10.72 -12.11 -0.52
C ARG A 62 -10.35 -11.25 -1.71
N PHE A 63 -9.85 -10.04 -1.46
CA PHE A 63 -9.40 -9.14 -2.52
C PHE A 63 -8.27 -9.78 -3.35
N LEU A 64 -7.23 -10.30 -2.69
CA LEU A 64 -6.12 -10.98 -3.36
C LEU A 64 -6.61 -12.18 -4.17
N THR A 65 -7.49 -13.00 -3.61
CA THR A 65 -8.06 -14.16 -4.33
C THR A 65 -8.79 -13.74 -5.61
N LEU A 66 -9.54 -12.64 -5.57
CA LEU A 66 -10.23 -12.10 -6.74
C LEU A 66 -9.23 -11.55 -7.76
N GLN A 67 -8.28 -10.72 -7.34
CA GLN A 67 -7.27 -10.14 -8.23
C GLN A 67 -6.46 -11.22 -8.95
N TYR A 68 -6.02 -12.26 -8.23
CA TYR A 68 -5.25 -13.38 -8.80
C TYR A 68 -5.97 -14.05 -9.97
N ARG A 69 -7.29 -14.25 -9.83
CA ARG A 69 -8.11 -15.00 -10.80
C ARG A 69 -8.63 -14.14 -11.95
N SER A 70 -8.50 -12.81 -11.84
CA SER A 70 -9.16 -11.89 -12.77
C SER A 70 -8.31 -11.52 -13.97
N PHE A 71 -6.97 -11.60 -13.87
CA PHE A 71 -6.08 -11.09 -14.90
C PHE A 71 -4.96 -12.08 -15.26
N PRO A 72 -4.58 -12.18 -16.54
CA PRO A 72 -3.44 -12.99 -16.99
C PRO A 72 -2.09 -12.24 -16.86
N THR A 73 -2.09 -11.04 -16.29
CA THR A 73 -0.89 -10.21 -16.06
C THR A 73 -0.64 -10.00 -14.57
N GLU A 74 0.58 -9.61 -14.23
CA GLU A 74 0.96 -9.31 -12.85
C GLU A 74 0.19 -8.09 -12.32
N PHE A 75 -0.52 -8.29 -11.22
CA PHE A 75 -1.10 -7.22 -10.42
C PHE A 75 -0.06 -6.73 -9.41
N MET A 76 -0.14 -5.46 -8.99
CA MET A 76 0.64 -4.94 -7.87
C MET A 76 -0.25 -4.16 -6.90
N GLY A 77 -0.01 -4.33 -5.60
CA GLY A 77 -0.76 -3.69 -4.53
C GLY A 77 0.11 -3.25 -3.35
N CYS A 78 -0.39 -2.25 -2.65
CA CYS A 78 0.11 -1.72 -1.39
C CYS A 78 -0.55 -2.47 -0.23
N MET A 79 0.24 -3.11 0.63
CA MET A 79 -0.27 -3.75 1.84
C MET A 79 -0.44 -2.70 2.94
N ILE A 80 -1.69 -2.39 3.30
CA ILE A 80 -2.00 -1.36 4.30
C ILE A 80 -2.28 -2.00 5.65
N GLY A 81 -1.56 -1.56 6.68
CA GLY A 81 -1.63 -2.18 7.98
C GLY A 81 -0.67 -1.59 9.01
N GLU A 82 -0.16 -2.46 9.89
CA GLU A 82 0.73 -2.07 10.97
C GLU A 82 1.73 -3.19 11.31
N VAL A 83 2.81 -2.81 12.00
CA VAL A 83 3.83 -3.72 12.50
C VAL A 83 3.73 -3.77 14.03
N LEU A 84 3.49 -4.95 14.59
CA LEU A 84 3.44 -5.22 16.03
C LEU A 84 4.56 -6.20 16.41
N GLY A 85 5.68 -5.68 16.92
CA GLY A 85 6.87 -6.48 17.19
C GLY A 85 7.38 -7.14 15.91
N GLN A 86 7.45 -8.48 15.88
CA GLN A 86 7.85 -9.26 14.69
C GLN A 86 6.67 -9.69 13.82
N THR A 87 5.47 -9.13 14.04
CA THR A 87 4.27 -9.45 13.27
C THR A 87 3.88 -8.30 12.38
N VAL A 88 3.68 -8.56 11.10
CA VAL A 88 3.06 -7.62 10.16
C VAL A 88 1.59 -8.01 10.00
N ILE A 89 0.69 -7.07 10.29
CA ILE A 89 -0.75 -7.24 10.14
C ILE A 89 -1.20 -6.39 8.95
N VAL A 90 -1.70 -7.04 7.90
CA VAL A 90 -2.25 -6.39 6.72
C VAL A 90 -3.76 -6.35 6.83
N ARG A 91 -4.32 -5.14 6.96
CA ARG A 91 -5.75 -4.92 7.13
C ARG A 91 -6.49 -4.89 5.80
N ARG A 92 -5.87 -4.33 4.75
CA ARG A 92 -6.43 -4.25 3.39
C ARG A 92 -5.31 -4.16 2.36
N ILE A 93 -5.67 -4.41 1.10
CA ILE A 93 -4.79 -4.19 -0.04
C ILE A 93 -5.35 -3.01 -0.82
N ALA A 94 -4.51 -2.01 -1.04
CA ALA A 94 -4.80 -0.93 -1.97
C ALA A 94 -4.13 -1.24 -3.32
N PRO A 95 -4.75 -0.93 -4.47
CA PRO A 95 -4.09 -1.08 -5.76
C PRO A 95 -2.91 -0.11 -5.86
N ALA A 96 -1.78 -0.57 -6.38
CA ALA A 96 -0.69 0.32 -6.79
C ALA A 96 -1.06 1.04 -8.08
N ASP A 97 -0.51 2.23 -8.30
CA ASP A 97 -0.72 2.99 -9.52
C ASP A 97 0.17 2.43 -10.64
N VAL A 98 -0.43 1.57 -11.48
CA VAL A 98 0.24 0.84 -12.56
C VAL A 98 -0.46 1.20 -13.87
N ASP A 99 0.32 1.64 -14.86
CA ASP A 99 -0.17 1.77 -16.23
C ASP A 99 -0.37 0.38 -16.86
N PRO A 100 -1.45 0.14 -17.62
CA PRO A 100 -1.70 -1.19 -18.19
C PRO A 100 -0.52 -1.76 -19.00
N PRO A 101 0.22 -0.98 -19.83
CA PRO A 101 1.41 -1.50 -20.52
C PRO A 101 2.57 -1.92 -19.59
N GLN A 102 2.59 -1.46 -18.34
CA GLN A 102 3.59 -1.84 -17.34
C GLN A 102 3.19 -3.08 -16.55
N SER A 103 2.03 -3.69 -16.84
CA SER A 103 1.59 -4.97 -16.29
C SER A 103 1.63 -6.03 -17.39
N THR A 104 2.55 -6.97 -17.28
CA THR A 104 2.74 -8.07 -18.23
C THR A 104 2.61 -9.41 -17.52
N ALA A 105 2.73 -10.53 -18.23
CA ALA A 105 2.64 -11.86 -17.62
C ALA A 105 3.77 -12.18 -16.63
N THR A 106 4.88 -11.44 -16.66
CA THR A 106 6.11 -11.76 -15.91
C THR A 106 6.78 -10.52 -15.30
N HIS A 107 6.09 -9.39 -15.32
CA HIS A 107 6.63 -8.14 -14.79
C HIS A 107 5.52 -7.12 -14.53
N VAL A 108 5.63 -6.41 -13.40
CA VAL A 108 4.85 -5.22 -13.10
C VAL A 108 5.71 -4.10 -12.50
N VAL A 109 5.46 -2.86 -12.93
CA VAL A 109 6.12 -1.65 -12.40
C VAL A 109 5.09 -0.60 -12.02
N PRO A 110 5.12 -0.08 -10.78
CA PRO A 110 4.28 1.03 -10.38
C PRO A 110 4.90 2.36 -10.88
N LYS A 111 4.07 3.34 -11.22
CA LYS A 111 4.52 4.68 -11.62
C LYS A 111 5.22 5.44 -10.49
N GLN A 112 4.79 5.17 -9.27
CA GLN A 112 5.15 5.93 -8.08
C GLN A 112 5.03 5.04 -6.84
N THR A 113 5.50 5.54 -5.70
CA THR A 113 5.35 4.80 -4.43
C THR A 113 3.90 4.77 -3.97
N CYS A 114 3.58 3.87 -3.03
CA CYS A 114 2.25 3.84 -2.43
C CYS A 114 1.91 5.17 -1.73
N GLU A 115 2.89 5.77 -1.08
CA GLU A 115 2.76 7.05 -0.38
C GLU A 115 2.50 8.20 -1.35
N ASP A 116 3.21 8.26 -2.48
CA ASP A 116 3.00 9.26 -3.51
C ASP A 116 1.62 9.10 -4.19
N ALA A 117 1.10 7.88 -4.27
CA ALA A 117 -0.27 7.59 -4.70
C ALA A 117 -1.34 7.94 -3.63
N GLY A 118 -0.93 8.47 -2.47
CA GLY A 118 -1.83 8.91 -1.40
C GLY A 118 -2.20 7.84 -0.38
N TRP A 119 -1.58 6.66 -0.42
CA TRP A 119 -1.77 5.63 0.60
C TRP A 119 -0.93 5.93 1.85
N ASN A 120 -1.46 5.57 3.02
CA ASN A 120 -0.76 5.68 4.29
C ASN A 120 -0.82 4.34 5.04
N GLY A 121 0.18 4.08 5.87
CA GLY A 121 0.31 2.84 6.63
C GLY A 121 0.72 1.65 5.76
N THR A 122 1.50 1.87 4.71
CA THR A 122 2.04 0.80 3.87
C THR A 122 3.09 0.01 4.66
N VAL A 123 2.86 -1.29 4.79
CA VAL A 123 3.77 -2.23 5.46
C VAL A 123 4.49 -3.17 4.49
N GLY A 124 4.23 -3.03 3.19
CA GLY A 124 4.88 -3.79 2.13
C GLY A 124 4.17 -3.69 0.80
N MET A 125 4.81 -4.27 -0.21
CA MET A 125 4.24 -4.46 -1.54
C MET A 125 3.83 -5.92 -1.73
N ILE A 126 2.82 -6.14 -2.57
CA ILE A 126 2.44 -7.47 -3.02
C ILE A 126 2.19 -7.47 -4.52
N HIS A 127 2.75 -8.42 -5.26
CA HIS A 127 2.40 -8.65 -6.66
C HIS A 127 1.93 -10.09 -6.91
N SER A 128 1.38 -10.37 -8.09
CA SER A 128 1.00 -11.74 -8.48
C SER A 128 1.95 -12.33 -9.51
N HIS A 129 2.18 -13.63 -9.42
CA HIS A 129 2.71 -14.45 -10.52
C HIS A 129 1.55 -15.24 -11.12
N PRO A 130 0.96 -14.82 -12.26
CA PRO A 130 -0.26 -15.39 -12.80
C PRO A 130 -0.17 -16.89 -13.12
N SER A 131 1.02 -17.40 -13.48
CA SER A 131 1.25 -18.83 -13.70
C SER A 131 1.27 -19.65 -12.40
N GLY A 132 1.47 -19.00 -11.25
CA GLY A 132 1.71 -19.69 -9.98
C GLY A 132 3.08 -20.37 -9.90
N GLU A 133 3.97 -20.05 -10.83
CA GLU A 133 5.30 -20.62 -10.90
C GLU A 133 6.37 -19.60 -10.49
N ARG A 134 7.56 -20.11 -10.14
CA ARG A 134 8.77 -19.32 -9.91
C ARG A 134 8.63 -18.21 -8.86
N CYS A 135 7.79 -18.44 -7.85
CA CYS A 135 7.56 -17.50 -6.76
C CYS A 135 8.67 -17.61 -5.71
N TRP A 136 9.80 -16.97 -5.98
CA TRP A 136 10.94 -16.97 -5.08
C TRP A 136 11.76 -15.70 -5.16
N TYR A 137 12.27 -15.27 -3.99
CA TYR A 137 13.14 -14.09 -3.88
C TYR A 137 14.61 -14.40 -4.17
N PHE A 138 14.98 -15.67 -4.08
CA PHE A 138 16.31 -16.20 -4.40
C PHE A 138 16.18 -17.40 -5.31
N PHE A 139 17.08 -17.55 -6.26
CA PHE A 139 17.07 -18.73 -7.13
C PHE A 139 17.17 -20.01 -6.26
N PRO A 140 16.30 -21.02 -6.48
CA PRO A 140 16.25 -22.21 -5.65
C PRO A 140 17.63 -22.85 -5.44
N GLY A 141 17.97 -23.13 -4.18
CA GLY A 141 19.26 -23.72 -3.80
C GLY A 141 20.44 -22.75 -3.80
N THR A 142 20.22 -21.44 -3.95
CA THR A 142 21.28 -20.43 -4.00
C THR A 142 20.98 -19.23 -3.10
N GLN A 143 21.97 -18.33 -2.95
CA GLN A 143 21.81 -17.01 -2.34
C GLN A 143 21.72 -15.89 -3.40
N VAL A 144 21.58 -16.25 -4.68
CA VAL A 144 21.48 -15.26 -5.77
C VAL A 144 20.06 -14.72 -5.78
N ALA A 145 19.91 -13.40 -5.57
CA ALA A 145 18.61 -12.76 -5.56
C ALA A 145 17.97 -12.73 -6.96
N SER A 146 16.67 -12.98 -7.02
CA SER A 146 15.83 -12.82 -8.22
C SER A 146 15.57 -11.34 -8.51
N SER A 147 14.85 -11.04 -9.60
CA SER A 147 14.31 -9.69 -9.83
C SER A 147 13.44 -9.21 -8.66
N ASP A 148 12.65 -10.10 -8.06
CA ASP A 148 11.79 -9.78 -6.91
C ASP A 148 12.64 -9.51 -5.66
N GLY A 149 13.66 -10.34 -5.41
CA GLY A 149 14.64 -10.14 -4.34
C GLY A 149 15.35 -8.80 -4.44
N GLN A 150 15.84 -8.47 -5.64
CA GLN A 150 16.49 -7.18 -5.90
C GLN A 150 15.53 -6.00 -5.71
N SER A 151 14.28 -6.14 -6.14
CA SER A 151 13.25 -5.11 -5.95
C SER A 151 12.91 -4.87 -4.48
N PHE A 152 12.73 -5.93 -3.70
CA PHE A 152 12.49 -5.83 -2.26
C PHE A 152 13.63 -5.13 -1.52
N LEU A 153 14.89 -5.41 -1.90
CA LEU A 153 16.06 -4.77 -1.30
C LEU A 153 16.11 -3.25 -1.52
N ARG A 154 15.44 -2.74 -2.56
CA ARG A 154 15.36 -1.29 -2.87
C ARG A 154 14.18 -0.58 -2.21
N GLN A 155 13.18 -1.31 -1.73
CA GLN A 155 12.02 -0.73 -1.08
C GLN A 155 12.31 -0.43 0.41
N PRO A 156 11.58 0.49 1.05
CA PRO A 156 11.74 0.78 2.48
C PRO A 156 10.93 -0.16 3.41
N TYR A 157 9.96 -0.90 2.88
CA TYR A 157 8.98 -1.63 3.69
C TYR A 157 9.54 -2.87 4.41
N PRO A 158 8.96 -3.30 5.55
CA PRO A 158 9.47 -4.43 6.30
C PRO A 158 9.30 -5.79 5.61
N ILE A 159 8.35 -5.91 4.67
CA ILE A 159 8.10 -7.14 3.89
C ILE A 159 7.79 -6.83 2.42
N ASP A 160 7.91 -7.86 1.60
CA ASP A 160 7.36 -7.95 0.25
C ASP A 160 6.67 -9.31 0.08
N ALA A 161 5.72 -9.41 -0.85
CA ALA A 161 4.93 -10.63 -1.06
C ALA A 161 4.61 -10.92 -2.54
N ILE A 162 4.47 -12.20 -2.86
CA ILE A 162 4.11 -12.74 -4.16
C ILE A 162 2.87 -13.62 -3.98
N MET A 163 1.80 -13.32 -4.70
CA MET A 163 0.64 -14.20 -4.84
C MET A 163 1.00 -15.31 -5.81
N CYS A 164 1.03 -16.53 -5.29
CA CYS A 164 1.49 -17.73 -5.97
C CYS A 164 0.43 -18.82 -5.87
N GLY A 165 -0.49 -18.86 -6.82
CA GLY A 165 -1.63 -19.77 -6.77
C GLY A 165 -2.54 -19.47 -5.57
N ASP A 166 -2.68 -20.44 -4.68
CA ASP A 166 -3.46 -20.32 -3.44
C ASP A 166 -2.62 -19.90 -2.21
N GLN A 167 -1.35 -19.56 -2.42
CA GLN A 167 -0.43 -19.11 -1.37
C GLN A 167 0.04 -17.67 -1.59
N VAL A 168 0.45 -17.04 -0.51
CA VAL A 168 1.31 -15.85 -0.52
C VAL A 168 2.70 -16.29 -0.09
N VAL A 169 3.66 -16.22 -1.01
CA VAL A 169 5.08 -16.31 -0.70
C VAL A 169 5.52 -14.93 -0.24
N TRP A 170 6.19 -14.80 0.89
CA TRP A 170 6.60 -13.49 1.41
C TRP A 170 7.98 -13.55 2.02
N ILE A 171 8.65 -12.40 2.08
CA ILE A 171 9.98 -12.23 2.65
C ILE A 171 9.99 -11.02 3.59
N SER A 172 10.89 -11.04 4.57
CA SER A 172 11.14 -9.89 5.43
C SER A 172 12.61 -9.54 5.47
N ARG A 173 12.97 -8.55 6.30
CA ARG A 173 14.36 -8.08 6.44
C ARG A 173 15.34 -9.11 7.02
N ASP A 174 14.89 -10.28 7.46
CA ASP A 174 15.80 -11.41 7.76
C ASP A 174 16.15 -12.24 6.52
N MET A 175 15.62 -11.86 5.35
CA MET A 175 15.80 -12.52 4.06
C MET A 175 15.33 -13.99 4.06
N VAL A 176 14.47 -14.37 5.01
CA VAL A 176 13.86 -15.69 5.05
C VAL A 176 12.51 -15.66 4.36
N GLN A 177 12.42 -16.42 3.26
CA GLN A 177 11.17 -16.64 2.56
C GLN A 177 10.24 -17.56 3.36
N ARG A 178 8.97 -17.20 3.44
CA ARG A 178 7.90 -17.93 4.13
C ARG A 178 6.66 -17.99 3.24
N GLN A 179 5.69 -18.82 3.64
CA GLN A 179 4.43 -18.97 2.91
C GLN A 179 3.24 -18.81 3.86
N LEU A 180 2.16 -18.27 3.33
CA LEU A 180 0.88 -18.11 4.00
C LEU A 180 -0.23 -18.52 3.02
N PRO A 181 -1.11 -19.48 3.35
CA PRO A 181 -2.23 -19.82 2.48
C PRO A 181 -3.19 -18.64 2.36
N LEU A 182 -3.73 -18.36 1.17
CA LEU A 182 -4.74 -17.32 0.95
C LEU A 182 -6.12 -17.74 1.47
N THR A 183 -6.43 -19.03 1.39
CA THR A 183 -7.70 -19.61 1.85
C THR A 183 -7.53 -20.32 3.20
N ASP A 184 -8.54 -20.21 4.08
CA ASP A 184 -8.63 -21.07 5.26
C ASP A 184 -9.05 -22.48 4.80
N GLN A 185 -8.07 -23.31 4.43
CA GLN A 185 -8.34 -24.68 4.01
C GLN A 185 -9.05 -25.50 5.11
N THR A 186 -8.81 -25.18 6.39
CA THR A 186 -9.50 -25.78 7.56
C THR A 186 -11.01 -25.52 7.56
N LYS A 187 -11.46 -24.36 7.04
CA LYS A 187 -12.88 -24.03 6.95
C LYS A 187 -13.56 -24.72 5.78
N GLN A 188 -12.85 -24.91 4.67
CA GLN A 188 -13.36 -25.63 3.49
C GLN A 188 -13.49 -27.14 3.75
N ALA A 189 -12.52 -27.76 4.41
CA ALA A 189 -12.61 -29.18 4.81
C ALA A 189 -13.81 -29.46 5.74
N SER A 190 -14.11 -28.52 6.64
CA SER A 190 -15.25 -28.61 7.56
C SER A 190 -16.61 -28.51 6.83
N VAL A 191 -16.72 -27.65 5.81
CA VAL A 191 -17.94 -27.49 5.01
C VAL A 191 -18.19 -28.71 4.11
N VAL A 192 -17.13 -29.32 3.56
CA VAL A 192 -17.26 -30.57 2.77
C VAL A 192 -17.75 -31.72 3.64
N HIS A 193 -17.26 -31.84 4.88
CA HIS A 193 -17.75 -32.85 5.82
C HIS A 193 -19.20 -32.62 6.27
N GLU A 194 -19.63 -31.38 6.40
CA GLU A 194 -21.00 -31.04 6.82
C GLU A 194 -22.04 -31.35 5.71
N HIS A 195 -21.70 -31.07 4.44
CA HIS A 195 -22.59 -31.41 3.31
C HIS A 195 -22.74 -32.91 3.06
N GLN A 196 -21.75 -33.73 3.45
CA GLN A 196 -21.81 -35.18 3.24
C GLN A 196 -22.74 -35.90 4.23
N ARG A 197 -23.19 -35.23 5.29
CA ARG A 197 -24.03 -35.81 6.35
C ARG A 197 -25.54 -35.59 6.15
N GLY A 198 -25.95 -34.78 5.17
CA GLY A 198 -27.30 -34.18 5.16
C GLY A 198 -28.35 -34.74 4.19
N ASN A 199 -28.00 -35.29 3.02
CA ASN A 199 -28.99 -35.60 1.99
C ASN A 199 -28.96 -37.06 1.54
N ARG A 200 -29.64 -37.93 2.30
CA ARG A 200 -30.06 -39.24 1.83
C ARG A 200 -31.58 -39.23 1.67
N VAL A 201 -32.05 -38.79 0.50
CA VAL A 201 -33.46 -38.89 0.14
C VAL A 201 -33.75 -40.36 -0.17
N HIS A 202 -34.30 -41.07 0.80
CA HIS A 202 -34.97 -42.33 0.55
C HIS A 202 -36.38 -42.02 0.05
N ALA A 203 -36.61 -42.16 -1.25
CA ALA A 203 -37.96 -42.24 -1.81
C ALA A 203 -38.06 -43.55 -2.59
N GLY A 204 -38.45 -44.61 -1.86
CA GLY A 204 -38.96 -45.83 -2.47
C GLY A 204 -40.48 -45.75 -2.65
N SER A 205 -40.94 -46.37 -3.73
CA SER A 205 -42.29 -46.95 -3.95
C SER A 205 -43.45 -46.03 -4.37
N ALA A 206 -43.73 -46.02 -5.68
CA ALA A 206 -45.10 -46.08 -6.25
C ALA A 206 -45.07 -46.66 -7.68
N SER A 207 -46.11 -47.43 -8.02
CA SER A 207 -46.20 -48.57 -8.95
C SER A 207 -46.16 -48.29 -10.48
N PRO A 208 -45.98 -49.35 -11.32
CA PRO A 208 -45.89 -49.26 -12.77
C PRO A 208 -47.24 -49.54 -13.43
N THR A 209 -48.02 -48.52 -13.76
CA THR A 209 -49.09 -48.61 -14.78
C THR A 209 -49.50 -47.20 -15.21
N GLY A 210 -49.17 -46.84 -16.45
CA GLY A 210 -49.70 -45.66 -17.13
C GLY A 210 -49.39 -45.83 -18.61
N ILE A 211 -50.40 -46.26 -19.35
CA ILE A 211 -50.38 -46.68 -20.76
C ILE A 211 -50.27 -45.43 -21.66
N ASP A 212 -49.46 -45.55 -22.72
CA ASP A 212 -49.41 -44.60 -23.84
C ASP A 212 -50.62 -44.84 -24.76
N ASP A 213 -51.37 -43.77 -25.06
CA ASP A 213 -52.22 -43.61 -26.25
C ASP A 213 -51.84 -42.30 -26.95
#